data_AF-A0A087TAR8-F1
#
_entry.id   AF-A0A087TAR8-F1
#
_cell.length_a   1.000
_cell.length_b   1.000
_cell.length_c   1.000
_cell.angle_alpha   90.00
_cell.angle_beta   90.00
_cell.angle_gamma   90.00
#
_symmetry.space_group_name_H-M   'P 1'
#
loop_
_entity.id
_entity.type
_entity.pdbx_description
1 polymer ?
#
loop_
_entity_poly.entity_id
_entity_poly.type
_entity_poly.pdbx_seq_one_letter_code
_entity_poly.pdbx_strand_id
1 'polypeptide(L)' 'MVDLTGTGPAGPIEHGFSNWVFILPAVIVSSLMGFFGYKLYQSLKERNRRREEKRKAKHQKKDAKKK' A
#
# COMPACT_ATOMS: atom_id res chain seq x y z
N MET A 1 -20.78 -51.46 -29.94
CA MET A 1 -21.59 -50.23 -29.99
C MET A 1 -21.29 -49.48 -28.71
N VAL A 2 -20.75 -48.26 -28.88
CA VAL A 2 -20.32 -47.28 -27.86
C VAL A 2 -19.30 -47.76 -26.83
N ASP A 3 -18.02 -47.62 -27.20
CA ASP A 3 -16.92 -47.51 -26.24
C ASP A 3 -17.16 -46.29 -25.34
N LEU A 4 -17.26 -46.53 -24.04
CA LEU A 4 -17.40 -45.51 -22.99
C LEU A 4 -16.05 -44.81 -22.70
N THR A 5 -15.32 -44.41 -23.74
CA THR A 5 -14.07 -43.64 -23.64
C THR A 5 -14.37 -42.14 -23.42
N GLY A 6 -15.28 -41.86 -22.49
CA GLY A 6 -15.73 -40.51 -22.15
C GLY A 6 -15.24 -40.02 -20.78
N THR A 7 -14.50 -40.83 -20.01
CA THR A 7 -13.87 -40.42 -18.76
C THR A 7 -12.48 -39.85 -19.01
N GLY A 8 -12.41 -38.81 -19.85
CA GLY A 8 -11.23 -37.95 -19.96
C GLY A 8 -11.48 -36.67 -19.16
N PRO A 9 -10.57 -36.24 -18.27
CA PRO A 9 -10.68 -34.95 -17.59
C PRO A 9 -10.38 -33.87 -18.64
N ALA A 10 -11.43 -33.47 -19.36
CA ALA A 10 -11.37 -32.42 -20.38
C ALA A 10 -12.67 -31.61 -20.34
N GLY A 11 -13.09 -31.25 -19.13
CA GLY A 11 -14.06 -30.18 -18.95
C GLY A 11 -13.38 -28.83 -19.28
N PRO A 12 -14.00 -27.91 -20.04
CA PRO A 12 -13.45 -26.58 -20.36
C PRO A 12 -13.14 -25.67 -19.15
N ILE A 13 -13.36 -26.17 -17.93
CA ILE A 13 -13.18 -25.48 -16.65
C ILE A 13 -11.87 -25.90 -15.96
N GLU A 14 -11.14 -26.91 -16.48
CA GLU A 14 -9.87 -27.39 -15.88
C GLU A 14 -8.63 -26.54 -16.21
N HIS A 15 -8.81 -25.38 -16.85
CA HIS A 15 -7.75 -24.37 -16.84
C HIS A 15 -7.74 -23.66 -15.49
N GLY A 16 -7.15 -24.30 -14.48
CA GLY A 16 -6.87 -23.66 -13.20
C GLY A 16 -6.15 -22.34 -13.45
N PHE A 17 -6.79 -21.23 -13.06
CA PHE A 17 -6.23 -19.90 -13.26
C PHE A 17 -4.82 -19.87 -12.65
N SER A 18 -3.84 -19.43 -13.45
CA SER A 18 -2.48 -19.30 -12.96
C SER A 18 -2.46 -18.34 -11.77
N ASN A 19 -1.91 -18.78 -10.63
CA ASN A 19 -1.72 -17.96 -9.43
C ASN A 19 -1.05 -16.60 -9.74
N TRP A 20 -0.28 -16.55 -10.84
CA TRP A 20 0.34 -15.34 -11.36
C TRP A 20 -0.65 -14.19 -11.60
N VAL A 21 -1.89 -14.50 -12.00
CA VAL A 21 -2.95 -13.53 -12.25
C VAL A 21 -3.35 -12.78 -10.99
N PHE A 22 -3.17 -13.37 -9.80
CA PHE A 22 -3.44 -12.72 -8.51
C PHE A 22 -2.18 -12.08 -7.91
N ILE A 23 -1.03 -12.71 -8.09
CA ILE A 23 0.25 -12.24 -7.55
C ILE A 23 0.67 -10.93 -8.22
N LEU A 24 0.59 -10.84 -9.55
CA LEU A 24 1.09 -9.69 -10.29
C LEU A 24 0.35 -8.38 -9.91
N PRO A 25 -0.99 -8.32 -9.87
CA PRO A 25 -1.71 -7.13 -9.40
C PRO A 25 -1.45 -6.84 -7.92
N ALA A 26 -1.38 -7.88 -7.08
CA ALA A 26 -1.13 -7.70 -5.64
C ALA A 26 0.23 -7.04 -5.37
N VAL A 27 1.27 -7.42 -6.10
CA VAL A 27 2.60 -6.81 -5.99
C VAL A 27 2.58 -5.35 -6.45
N ILE A 28 1.89 -5.05 -7.56
CA ILE A 28 1.76 -3.67 -8.06
C ILE A 28 1.05 -2.80 -7.02
N VAL A 29 -0.12 -3.24 -6.52
CA VAL A 29 -0.91 -2.48 -5.53
C VAL A 29 -0.12 -2.32 -4.23
N SER A 30 0.54 -3.36 -3.75
CA SER A 30 1.37 -3.30 -2.53
C SER A 30 2.54 -2.34 -2.69
N SER A 31 3.17 -2.33 -3.87
CA SER A 31 4.28 -1.41 -4.17
C SER A 31 3.81 0.03 -4.22
N LEU A 32 2.66 0.31 -4.85
CA LEU A 32 2.07 1.64 -4.87
C LEU A 32 1.69 2.08 -3.46
N MET A 33 1.00 1.24 -2.69
CA MET A 33 0.61 1.54 -1.30
C MET A 33 1.83 1.79 -0.41
N GLY A 34 2.89 1.00 -0.54
CA GLY A 34 4.14 1.21 0.19
C GLY A 34 4.84 2.52 -0.21
N PHE A 35 4.96 2.79 -1.51
CA PHE A 35 5.62 3.99 -2.02
C PHE A 35 4.84 5.27 -1.68
N PHE A 36 3.53 5.29 -1.92
CA PHE A 36 2.68 6.41 -1.58
C PHE A 36 2.54 6.56 -0.07
N GLY A 37 2.39 5.47 0.69
CA GLY A 37 2.36 5.50 2.15
C GLY A 37 3.64 6.10 2.74
N TYR A 38 4.81 5.66 2.25
CA TYR A 38 6.10 6.21 2.66
C TYR A 38 6.26 7.69 2.31
N LYS A 39 5.94 8.07 1.06
CA LYS A 39 6.02 9.47 0.60
C LYS A 39 5.05 10.38 1.34
N LEU A 40 3.83 9.90 1.61
CA LEU A 40 2.82 10.62 2.40
C LEU A 40 3.29 10.78 3.84
N TYR A 41 3.79 9.71 4.46
CA TYR A 41 4.31 9.76 5.83
C TYR A 41 5.46 10.78 5.96
N GLN A 42 6.42 10.77 5.04
CA GLN A 42 7.47 11.79 5.00
C GLN A 42 6.90 13.20 4.85
N SER A 43 5.96 13.41 3.93
CA SER A 43 5.32 14.70 3.69
C SER A 43 4.58 15.24 4.93
N LEU A 44 3.85 14.35 5.62
CA LEU A 44 3.15 14.65 6.88
C LEU A 44 4.13 14.95 8.02
N LYS A 45 5.18 14.14 8.16
CA LYS A 45 6.22 14.32 9.19
C LYS A 45 6.94 15.65 9.04
N GLU A 46 7.30 16.03 7.81
CA GLU A 46 7.96 17.31 7.53
C GLU A 46 7.02 18.49 7.78
N ARG A 47 5.74 18.40 7.41
CA ARG A 47 4.74 19.43 7.73
C ARG A 47 4.53 19.61 9.23
N ASN A 48 4.47 18.52 9.98
CA ASN A 48 4.30 18.57 11.43
C ASN A 48 5.51 19.19 12.13
N ARG A 49 6.73 18.81 11.72
CA ARG A 49 7.97 19.37 12.28
C ARG A 49 8.03 20.89 12.15
N ARG A 50 7.72 21.43 10.96
CA ARG A 50 7.67 22.88 10.72
C ARG A 50 6.64 23.62 11.58
N ARG A 51 5.51 22.97 11.89
CA ARG A 51 4.46 23.55 12.76
C ARG A 51 4.90 23.55 14.22
N GLU A 52 5.58 22.50 14.65
CA GLU A 52 6.08 22.35 16.01
C GLU A 52 7.18 23.36 16.31
N GLU A 53 8.14 23.55 15.40
CA GLU A 53 9.19 24.56 15.53
C GLU A 53 8.61 25.98 15.61
N LYS A 54 7.61 26.29 14.79
CA LYS A 54 6.90 27.59 14.85
C LYS A 54 6.16 27.79 16.18
N ARG A 55 5.59 26.73 16.78
CA ARG A 55 4.94 26.82 18.09
C ARG A 55 5.96 26.99 19.21
N LYS A 56 7.07 26.24 19.17
CA LYS A 56 8.16 26.32 20.15
C LYS A 56 8.83 27.69 20.15
N ALA A 57 9.11 28.27 18.97
CA ALA A 57 9.64 29.62 18.85
C ALA A 57 8.68 30.69 19.41
N LYS A 58 7.36 30.51 19.24
CA LYS A 58 6.34 31.40 19.81
C LYS A 58 6.25 31.29 21.34
N HIS A 59 6.38 30.09 21.90
CA HIS A 59 6.37 29.89 23.35
C HIS A 59 7.63 30.45 24.02
N GLN A 60 8.82 30.14 23.50
CA GLN A 60 10.07 30.65 24.05
C GLN A 60 10.12 32.19 24.07
N LYS A 61 9.59 32.86 23.03
CA LYS A 61 9.49 34.33 23.00
C LYS A 61 8.50 34.90 24.03
N LYS A 62 7.44 34.16 24.38
CA LYS A 62 6.50 34.56 25.41
C LYS A 62 7.09 34.36 26.81
N ASP A 63 7.76 33.23 27.04
CA ASP A 63 8.38 32.91 28.32
C ASP A 63 9.58 33.83 28.62
N ALA A 64 10.40 34.15 27.61
CA ALA A 64 11.50 35.11 27.73
C ALA A 64 11.04 36.56 27.95
N LYS A 65 9.80 36.91 27.61
CA LYS A 65 9.22 38.25 27.83
C LYS A 65 8.46 38.37 29.16
N LYS A 66 8.23 37.24 29.84
CA LYS A 66 7.52 37.15 31.12
C LYS A 66 8.48 37.03 32.32
N LYS A 67 9.78 36.81 32.03
CA LYS A 67 10.90 36.81 32.98
C LYS A 67 11.57 38.18 32.95
#